data_AF-V4V5F1-F1
#
_entry.id   AF-V4V5F1-F1
#
_cell.length_a   1.000
_cell.length_b   1.000
_cell.length_c   1.000
_cell.angle_alpha   90.00
_cell.angle_beta   90.00
_cell.angle_gamma   90.00
#
_symmetry.space_group_name_H-M   'P 1'
#
loop_
_entity.id
_entity.type
_entity.pdbx_description
1 polymer ?
#
loop_
_entity_poly.entity_id
_entity_poly.type
_entity_poly.pdbx_seq_one_letter_code
_entity_poly.pdbx_strand_id
1 'polypeptide(L)'
;MTYHKGALLEGNLPVSILWYGEFSPAQKSIIADFLLSLNPQKNQLGSHFTTPQPSVSKRWHTIQTYMKKAGKGQTRVFIASQFSDKNCSLGKIFKKAQVFDLANQKLNSKYHGFCMSNCGFHGSNPQHNSAFIWVGNTVTPCPGQCAWPFHQPIYGTQTAPLGPPNGDVGVDGMIINIAGLFAGTVTNPFGKGYFVGSVEAPLEAASACPGEYDKGAYPGYAGE
;
A
#
# COMPACT_ATOMS: atom_id res chain seq x y z
N MET A 1 -10.68 2.56 15.14
CA MET A 1 -9.39 1.83 15.22
C MET A 1 -8.91 1.78 16.67
N THR A 2 -8.48 0.62 17.18
CA THR A 2 -7.91 0.48 18.54
C THR A 2 -6.39 0.30 18.46
N TYR A 3 -5.64 0.96 19.34
CA TYR A 3 -4.19 0.78 19.47
C TYR A 3 -3.87 -0.24 20.56
N HIS A 4 -3.14 -1.29 20.20
CA HIS A 4 -2.82 -2.42 21.09
C HIS A 4 -1.40 -2.34 21.68
N LYS A 5 -0.82 -1.13 21.70
CA LYS A 5 0.49 -0.80 22.33
C LYS A 5 1.72 -1.53 21.75
N GLY A 6 1.60 -2.12 20.56
CA GLY A 6 2.72 -2.69 19.81
C GLY A 6 3.55 -1.65 19.06
N ALA A 7 4.62 -2.11 18.41
CA ALA A 7 5.50 -1.24 17.65
C ALA A 7 4.82 -0.69 16.38
N LEU A 8 5.16 0.56 16.06
CA LEU A 8 4.78 1.31 14.85
C LEU A 8 6.08 1.78 14.16
N LEU A 9 6.06 2.01 12.86
CA LEU A 9 7.25 2.44 12.11
C LEU A 9 7.41 3.96 12.14
N GLU A 10 8.20 4.48 13.09
CA GLU A 10 8.45 5.92 13.28
C GLU A 10 9.87 6.36 12.83
N GLY A 11 10.06 7.66 12.61
CA GLY A 11 11.35 8.23 12.25
C GLY A 11 11.67 8.13 10.75
N ASN A 12 12.97 8.11 10.42
CA ASN A 12 13.43 7.97 9.05
C ASN A 12 13.36 6.49 8.64
N LEU A 13 12.37 6.15 7.83
CA LEU A 13 12.05 4.80 7.39
C LEU A 13 12.71 4.49 6.03
N PRO A 14 13.77 3.68 6.00
CA PRO A 14 14.35 3.20 4.74
C PRO A 14 13.40 2.22 4.05
N VAL A 15 13.12 2.46 2.76
CA VAL A 15 12.35 1.55 1.92
C VAL A 15 13.25 0.99 0.82
N SER A 16 13.33 -0.34 0.75
CA SER A 16 14.00 -1.05 -0.33
C SER A 16 12.95 -1.63 -1.27
N ILE A 17 13.12 -1.44 -2.57
CA ILE A 17 12.16 -1.89 -3.59
C ILE A 17 12.77 -3.02 -4.40
N LEU A 18 12.06 -4.14 -4.52
CA LEU A 18 12.39 -5.20 -5.47
C LEU A 18 11.39 -5.18 -6.62
N TRP A 19 11.84 -4.77 -7.80
CA TRP A 19 11.08 -4.83 -9.04
C TRP A 19 11.11 -6.27 -9.58
N TYR A 20 10.07 -7.04 -9.28
CA TYR A 20 9.97 -8.44 -9.68
C TYR A 20 9.16 -8.59 -10.97
N GLY A 21 9.85 -8.90 -12.06
CA GLY A 21 9.33 -8.89 -13.43
C GLY A 21 9.75 -7.66 -14.23
N GLU A 22 9.10 -7.46 -15.37
CA GLU A 22 9.41 -6.36 -16.27
C GLU A 22 8.68 -5.09 -15.84
N PHE A 23 9.46 -4.05 -15.53
CA PHE A 23 8.98 -2.70 -15.27
C PHE A 23 9.76 -1.71 -16.14
N SER A 24 9.06 -0.86 -16.88
CA SER A 24 9.69 0.23 -17.63
C SER A 24 10.27 1.28 -16.66
N PRO A 25 11.25 2.09 -17.10
CA PRO A 25 11.77 3.20 -16.28
C PRO A 25 10.67 4.16 -15.80
N ALA A 26 9.66 4.43 -16.65
CA ALA A 26 8.54 5.28 -16.30
C ALA A 26 7.69 4.66 -15.16
N GLN A 27 7.35 3.38 -15.25
CA GLN A 27 6.59 2.68 -14.22
C GLN A 27 7.33 2.67 -12.87
N LYS A 28 8.65 2.46 -12.90
CA LYS A 28 9.49 2.53 -11.68
C LYS A 28 9.51 3.94 -11.07
N SER A 29 9.66 4.97 -11.90
CA SER A 29 9.66 6.36 -11.44
C SER A 29 8.36 6.70 -10.76
N ILE A 30 7.22 6.38 -11.38
CA ILE A 30 5.89 6.69 -10.84
C ILE A 30 5.71 6.10 -9.43
N ILE A 31 6.07 4.82 -9.22
CA ILE A 31 5.94 4.17 -7.91
C ILE A 31 6.93 4.76 -6.89
N ALA A 32 8.16 5.06 -7.31
CA ALA A 32 9.15 5.71 -6.46
C ALA A 32 8.71 7.12 -6.04
N ASP A 33 8.24 7.92 -6.98
CA ASP A 33 7.74 9.29 -6.76
C ASP A 33 6.52 9.29 -5.84
N PHE A 34 5.62 8.30 -5.99
CA PHE A 34 4.52 8.10 -5.05
C PHE A 34 5.01 7.89 -3.61
N LEU A 35 5.97 6.98 -3.39
CA LEU A 35 6.52 6.73 -2.05
C LEU A 35 7.18 7.98 -1.45
N LEU A 36 7.91 8.74 -2.27
CA LEU A 36 8.54 9.98 -1.84
C LEU A 36 7.50 11.09 -1.54
N SER A 37 6.36 11.08 -2.22
CA SER A 37 5.25 12.03 -2.02
C SER A 37 4.51 11.84 -0.69
N LEU A 38 4.70 10.71 0.00
CA LEU A 38 4.17 10.47 1.35
C LEU A 38 4.78 11.41 2.39
N ASN A 39 5.97 11.95 2.13
CA ASN A 39 6.61 12.85 3.07
C ASN A 39 5.86 14.19 3.20
N PRO A 40 5.77 14.74 4.43
CA PRO A 40 5.24 16.08 4.62
C PRO A 40 6.08 17.10 3.85
N GLN A 41 5.46 17.85 2.94
CA GLN A 41 6.13 18.96 2.27
C GLN A 41 6.29 20.11 3.27
N LYS A 42 7.52 20.64 3.41
CA LYS A 42 7.84 21.75 4.34
C LYS A 42 7.17 23.08 3.98
N ASN A 43 6.59 23.23 2.78
CA ASN A 43 6.13 24.50 2.21
C ASN A 43 4.63 24.58 1.91
N GLN A 44 3.75 24.26 2.87
CA GLN A 44 2.32 24.64 2.78
C GLN A 44 1.85 25.60 3.89
N LEU A 45 2.79 26.31 4.53
CA LEU A 45 2.46 27.39 5.48
C LEU A 45 2.43 28.79 4.84
N GLY A 46 2.52 28.92 3.51
CA GLY A 46 2.76 30.23 2.90
C GLY A 46 2.38 30.46 1.44
N SER A 47 1.44 29.71 0.85
CA SER A 47 0.97 30.08 -0.50
C SER A 47 -0.47 29.66 -0.76
N HIS A 48 -1.30 30.68 -1.00
CA HIS A 48 -2.65 30.60 -1.55
C HIS A 48 -2.60 30.00 -2.96
N PHE A 49 -2.62 28.68 -3.07
CA PHE A 49 -3.06 28.00 -4.28
C PHE A 49 -4.33 27.23 -3.94
N THR A 50 -5.46 27.86 -4.27
CA THR A 50 -6.79 27.25 -4.28
C THR A 50 -6.87 26.22 -5.40
N THR A 51 -6.35 25.02 -5.12
CA THR A 51 -6.86 23.80 -5.74
C THR A 51 -7.43 22.94 -4.61
N PRO A 52 -8.75 22.68 -4.58
CA PRO A 52 -9.38 21.89 -3.53
C PRO A 52 -9.11 20.38 -3.69
N GLN A 53 -7.97 19.98 -4.28
CA GLN A 53 -7.62 18.58 -4.46
C GLN A 53 -6.80 18.06 -3.27
N PRO A 54 -7.19 16.93 -2.65
CA PRO A 54 -6.41 16.35 -1.57
C PRO A 54 -5.10 15.77 -2.14
N SER A 55 -3.95 16.34 -1.77
CA SER A 55 -2.65 15.76 -2.10
C SER A 55 -2.43 14.43 -1.38
N VAL A 56 -1.58 13.56 -1.95
CA VAL A 56 -1.16 12.30 -1.30
C VAL A 56 -0.56 12.57 0.09
N SER A 57 0.26 13.62 0.22
CA SER A 57 0.82 14.06 1.51
C SER A 57 -0.26 14.47 2.53
N LYS A 58 -1.35 15.10 2.08
CA LYS A 58 -2.49 15.47 2.93
C LYS A 58 -3.26 14.23 3.38
N ARG A 59 -3.42 13.22 2.52
CA ARG A 59 -4.01 11.92 2.91
C ARG A 59 -3.10 11.17 3.89
N TRP A 60 -1.79 11.21 3.68
CA TRP A 60 -0.81 10.60 4.58
C TRP A 60 -0.80 11.26 5.97
N HIS A 61 -1.26 12.52 6.09
CA HIS A 61 -1.44 13.19 7.37
C HIS A 61 -2.37 12.44 8.34
N THR A 62 -3.37 11.71 7.81
CA THR A 62 -4.25 10.87 8.63
C THR A 62 -3.47 9.76 9.32
N ILE A 63 -2.52 9.11 8.62
CA ILE A 63 -1.62 8.11 9.20
C ILE A 63 -0.75 8.74 10.28
N GLN A 64 -0.19 9.92 10.03
CA GLN A 64 0.59 10.65 11.03
C GLN A 64 -0.23 11.03 12.27
N THR A 65 -1.53 11.24 12.12
CA THR A 65 -2.45 11.47 13.26
C THR A 65 -2.61 10.22 14.11
N TYR A 66 -2.72 9.04 13.50
CA TYR A 66 -2.69 7.77 14.23
C TYR A 66 -1.35 7.57 14.97
N MET A 67 -0.22 7.84 14.31
CA MET A 67 1.10 7.79 14.95
C MET A 67 1.16 8.70 16.19
N LYS A 68 0.72 9.96 16.05
CA LYS A 68 0.70 10.92 17.16
C LYS A 68 -0.22 10.47 18.31
N LYS A 69 -1.40 9.94 18.02
CA LYS A 69 -2.33 9.40 19.03
C LYS A 69 -1.74 8.23 19.81
N ALA A 70 -0.88 7.41 19.19
CA ALA A 70 -0.13 6.34 19.83
C ALA A 70 1.11 6.82 20.61
N GLY A 71 1.37 8.14 20.66
CA GLY A 71 2.58 8.71 21.27
C GLY A 71 3.85 8.47 20.45
N LYS A 72 3.71 8.25 19.14
CA LYS A 72 4.81 7.98 18.20
C LYS A 72 5.18 9.20 17.37
N GLY A 73 6.44 9.26 16.96
CA GLY A 73 6.98 10.25 16.05
C GLY A 73 6.44 10.09 14.62
N GLN A 74 6.71 11.12 13.80
CA GLN A 74 6.36 11.09 12.38
C GLN A 74 7.20 10.07 11.62
N THR A 75 6.59 9.40 10.65
CA THR A 75 7.31 8.58 9.66
C THR A 75 7.74 9.45 8.50
N ARG A 76 9.02 9.36 8.12
CA ARG A 76 9.60 9.97 6.90
C ARG A 76 10.22 8.89 6.04
N VAL A 77 9.70 8.73 4.84
CA VAL A 77 10.08 7.67 3.90
C VAL A 77 11.25 8.13 3.04
N PHE A 78 12.22 7.26 2.81
CA PHE A 78 13.22 7.46 1.76
C PHE A 78 13.55 6.13 1.10
N ILE A 79 13.89 6.17 -0.19
CA ILE A 79 14.29 4.97 -0.92
C ILE A 79 15.75 4.69 -0.61
N ALA A 80 16.01 3.59 0.09
CA ALA A 80 17.35 3.17 0.47
C ALA A 80 18.04 2.38 -0.65
N SER A 81 17.30 1.52 -1.35
CA SER A 81 17.83 0.72 -2.45
C SER A 81 16.74 0.24 -3.39
N GLN A 82 17.12 -0.06 -4.63
CA GLN A 82 16.23 -0.63 -5.63
C GLN A 82 16.92 -1.80 -6.35
N PHE A 83 16.23 -2.92 -6.46
CA PHE A 83 16.70 -4.14 -7.09
C PHE A 83 15.75 -4.55 -8.21
N SER A 84 16.23 -5.29 -9.20
CA SER A 84 15.38 -5.80 -10.28
C SER A 84 15.66 -7.26 -10.53
N ASP A 85 14.59 -8.04 -10.58
CA ASP A 85 14.59 -9.44 -11.00
C ASP A 85 13.63 -9.58 -12.18
N LYS A 86 14.12 -9.24 -13.38
CA LYS A 86 13.31 -9.23 -14.61
C LYS A 86 12.84 -10.63 -15.01
N ASN A 87 13.65 -11.64 -14.72
CA ASN A 87 13.39 -13.02 -15.13
C ASN A 87 12.41 -13.73 -14.21
N CYS A 88 11.96 -13.07 -13.15
CA CYS A 88 11.16 -13.68 -12.10
C CYS A 88 11.83 -14.97 -11.60
N SER A 89 13.03 -14.85 -11.00
CA SER A 89 13.89 -16.00 -10.66
C SER A 89 13.23 -17.07 -9.77
N LEU A 90 12.17 -16.72 -9.02
CA LEU A 90 11.38 -17.63 -8.20
C LEU A 90 10.06 -18.09 -8.87
N GLY A 91 9.87 -17.78 -10.15
CA GLY A 91 8.64 -18.00 -10.91
C GLY A 91 7.64 -16.85 -10.78
N LYS A 92 6.59 -16.86 -11.60
CA LYS A 92 5.56 -15.80 -11.65
C LYS A 92 4.43 -15.99 -10.62
N ILE A 93 4.46 -17.07 -9.84
CA ILE A 93 3.40 -17.47 -8.90
C ILE A 93 4.05 -17.71 -7.52
N PHE A 94 3.63 -16.94 -6.50
CA PHE A 94 4.29 -16.90 -5.18
C PHE A 94 3.39 -17.28 -4.01
N LYS A 95 3.89 -18.07 -3.04
CA LYS A 95 3.35 -18.20 -1.65
C LYS A 95 3.58 -16.94 -0.82
N LYS A 96 2.67 -16.68 0.12
CA LYS A 96 2.92 -15.75 1.23
C LYS A 96 4.25 -16.04 1.91
N ALA A 97 4.53 -17.33 2.18
CA ALA A 97 5.81 -17.84 2.66
C ALA A 97 7.00 -17.51 1.73
N GLN A 98 6.82 -17.64 0.41
CA GLN A 98 7.84 -17.27 -0.58
C GLN A 98 8.14 -15.77 -0.64
N VAL A 99 7.19 -14.91 -0.26
CA VAL A 99 7.45 -13.47 -0.15
C VAL A 99 8.27 -13.14 1.10
N PHE A 100 8.02 -13.83 2.22
CA PHE A 100 8.94 -13.75 3.37
C PHE A 100 10.35 -14.20 2.97
N ASP A 101 10.42 -15.30 2.24
CA ASP A 101 11.64 -15.86 1.67
C ASP A 101 12.30 -14.94 0.63
N LEU A 102 11.56 -14.20 -0.18
CA LEU A 102 12.08 -13.20 -1.12
C LEU A 102 12.59 -11.95 -0.38
N ALA A 103 11.89 -11.53 0.67
CA ALA A 103 12.35 -10.51 1.60
C ALA A 103 13.62 -10.95 2.38
N ASN A 104 13.93 -12.25 2.39
CA ASN A 104 15.02 -12.88 3.15
C ASN A 104 16.03 -13.72 2.31
N GLN A 105 15.93 -13.74 0.98
CA GLN A 105 16.72 -14.56 0.04
C GLN A 105 16.80 -16.08 0.32
N LYS A 106 15.73 -16.78 0.75
CA LYS A 106 15.71 -18.26 0.89
C LYS A 106 14.59 -18.91 0.06
N LEU A 107 14.65 -20.23 -0.19
CA LEU A 107 14.02 -20.91 -1.35
C LEU A 107 12.70 -21.68 -1.09
N ASN A 108 11.91 -21.82 -2.17
CA ASN A 108 10.96 -22.89 -2.60
C ASN A 108 9.59 -23.10 -1.91
N SER A 109 8.49 -22.72 -2.60
CA SER A 109 7.29 -23.55 -2.94
C SER A 109 6.01 -22.70 -3.29
N LYS A 110 5.15 -23.17 -4.23
CA LYS A 110 4.03 -22.47 -4.97
C LYS A 110 2.67 -22.17 -4.26
N TYR A 111 1.97 -21.04 -4.54
CA TYR A 111 0.62 -20.69 -3.99
C TYR A 111 -0.46 -20.35 -5.02
N HIS A 112 -1.69 -20.37 -4.51
CA HIS A 112 -2.98 -20.14 -5.16
C HIS A 112 -3.77 -19.15 -4.28
N GLY A 113 -4.09 -17.93 -4.76
CA GLY A 113 -4.96 -17.00 -4.00
C GLY A 113 -4.76 -15.48 -4.22
N PHE A 114 -3.89 -15.06 -5.13
CA PHE A 114 -4.02 -13.73 -5.74
C PHE A 114 -5.39 -13.66 -6.43
N CYS A 115 -6.14 -12.57 -6.26
CA CYS A 115 -7.51 -12.37 -6.78
C CYS A 115 -8.68 -12.99 -6.01
N MET A 116 -8.46 -13.82 -4.99
CA MET A 116 -9.60 -14.35 -4.19
C MET A 116 -9.90 -13.52 -2.94
N SER A 117 -8.91 -12.83 -2.39
CA SER A 117 -9.11 -12.06 -1.16
C SER A 117 -8.28 -10.78 -1.08
N ASN A 118 -7.11 -10.70 -1.74
CA ASN A 118 -6.30 -9.49 -1.73
C ASN A 118 -5.46 -9.32 -3.02
N CYS A 119 -5.10 -8.08 -3.32
CA CYS A 119 -4.23 -7.65 -4.43
C CYS A 119 -2.79 -7.38 -3.99
N GLY A 120 -2.51 -7.69 -2.72
CA GLY A 120 -1.23 -7.57 -2.06
C GLY A 120 -1.40 -7.89 -0.57
N PHE A 121 -0.32 -7.86 0.20
CA PHE A 121 -0.37 -7.98 1.66
C PHE A 121 0.87 -7.34 2.26
N HIS A 122 0.82 -7.06 3.56
CA HIS A 122 1.99 -6.74 4.34
C HIS A 122 2.31 -7.84 5.35
N GLY A 123 3.56 -7.90 5.77
CA GLY A 123 4.06 -8.87 6.73
C GLY A 123 5.35 -8.38 7.37
N SER A 124 5.87 -9.15 8.31
CA SER A 124 7.09 -8.80 9.03
C SER A 124 8.02 -9.97 9.24
N ASN A 125 9.32 -9.67 9.24
CA ASN A 125 10.34 -10.59 9.68
C ASN A 125 10.81 -10.20 11.08
N PRO A 126 10.38 -10.92 12.14
CA PRO A 126 10.81 -10.64 13.51
C PRO A 126 12.31 -10.81 13.72
N GLN A 127 12.98 -11.69 12.96
CA GLN A 127 14.41 -11.96 13.11
C GLN A 127 15.27 -10.78 12.68
N HIS A 128 14.80 -9.99 11.71
CA HIS A 128 15.49 -8.82 11.18
C HIS A 128 14.82 -7.51 11.60
N ASN A 129 13.81 -7.57 12.49
CA ASN A 129 13.00 -6.44 12.91
C ASN A 129 12.51 -5.58 11.73
N SER A 130 12.12 -6.23 10.64
CA SER A 130 11.74 -5.57 9.38
C SER A 130 10.30 -5.91 9.01
N ALA A 131 9.68 -5.02 8.24
CA ALA A 131 8.37 -5.23 7.63
C ALA A 131 8.47 -5.07 6.12
N PHE A 132 7.56 -5.70 5.39
CA PHE A 132 7.50 -5.62 3.94
C PHE A 132 6.05 -5.57 3.46
N ILE A 133 5.89 -5.02 2.27
CA ILE A 133 4.66 -5.13 1.49
C ILE A 133 4.97 -5.91 0.22
N TRP A 134 3.98 -6.65 -0.25
CA TRP A 134 3.97 -7.25 -1.57
C TRP A 134 2.71 -6.84 -2.28
N VAL A 135 2.85 -6.34 -3.51
CA VAL A 135 1.77 -5.93 -4.38
C VAL A 135 1.93 -6.66 -5.69
N GLY A 136 0.88 -7.34 -6.13
CA GLY A 136 0.90 -8.05 -7.40
C GLY A 136 0.57 -7.13 -8.57
N ASN A 137 0.75 -7.66 -9.78
CA ASN A 137 0.31 -6.99 -10.99
C ASN A 137 -1.22 -6.82 -10.95
N THR A 138 -1.70 -5.59 -10.95
CA THR A 138 -3.13 -5.32 -10.79
C THR A 138 -3.94 -5.56 -12.06
N VAL A 139 -3.31 -5.63 -13.25
CA VAL A 139 -4.04 -5.90 -14.50
C VAL A 139 -4.16 -7.39 -14.84
N THR A 140 -3.43 -8.26 -14.14
CA THR A 140 -3.52 -9.71 -14.36
C THR A 140 -3.28 -10.49 -13.07
N PRO A 141 -4.04 -11.58 -12.81
CA PRO A 141 -5.21 -12.07 -13.56
C PRO A 141 -6.56 -11.38 -13.27
N CYS A 142 -6.69 -10.50 -12.26
CA CYS A 142 -8.00 -9.91 -11.88
C CYS A 142 -8.03 -8.37 -11.90
N PRO A 143 -8.01 -7.75 -13.09
CA PRO A 143 -8.05 -6.30 -13.22
C PRO A 143 -9.27 -5.67 -12.55
N GLY A 144 -10.45 -6.31 -12.65
CA GLY A 144 -11.67 -5.81 -12.03
C GLY A 144 -11.76 -5.93 -10.50
N GLN A 145 -10.73 -6.44 -9.84
CA GLN A 145 -10.63 -6.38 -8.37
C GLN A 145 -9.45 -5.52 -7.92
N CYS A 146 -8.32 -5.61 -8.62
CA CYS A 146 -7.07 -5.00 -8.18
C CYS A 146 -6.76 -3.65 -8.79
N ALA A 147 -7.39 -3.30 -9.91
CA ALA A 147 -7.21 -2.02 -10.58
C ALA A 147 -8.43 -1.09 -10.46
N TRP A 148 -9.47 -1.45 -9.72
CA TRP A 148 -10.57 -0.55 -9.40
C TRP A 148 -10.06 0.70 -8.64
N PRO A 149 -10.46 1.93 -9.01
CA PRO A 149 -11.53 2.31 -9.96
C PRO A 149 -11.10 2.52 -11.41
N PHE A 150 -9.88 2.15 -11.80
CA PHE A 150 -9.33 2.32 -13.15
C PHE A 150 -9.63 1.15 -14.11
N HIS A 151 -10.32 0.12 -13.63
CA HIS A 151 -10.84 -0.97 -14.44
C HIS A 151 -12.23 -1.38 -13.96
N GLN A 152 -13.09 -1.86 -14.86
CA GLN A 152 -14.46 -2.29 -14.56
C GLN A 152 -14.48 -3.32 -13.42
N PRO A 153 -15.30 -3.11 -12.36
CA PRO A 153 -15.30 -3.99 -11.20
C PRO A 153 -16.07 -5.27 -11.49
N ILE A 154 -15.61 -6.39 -10.93
CA ILE A 154 -16.28 -7.71 -11.11
C ILE A 154 -17.59 -7.85 -10.32
N TYR A 155 -17.76 -7.06 -9.26
CA TYR A 155 -18.94 -7.04 -8.39
C TYR A 155 -19.28 -5.60 -7.99
N GLY A 156 -20.51 -5.35 -7.56
CA GLY A 156 -20.98 -4.01 -7.18
C GLY A 156 -21.45 -3.17 -8.37
N THR A 157 -21.61 -1.87 -8.16
CA THR A 157 -22.13 -0.93 -9.16
C THR A 157 -21.23 -0.89 -10.38
N GLN A 158 -21.79 -1.18 -11.55
CA GLN A 158 -21.07 -1.25 -12.82
C GLN A 158 -20.87 0.13 -13.45
N THR A 159 -20.40 1.12 -12.67
CA THR A 159 -20.06 2.43 -13.21
C THR A 159 -18.85 2.34 -14.14
N ALA A 160 -18.78 3.26 -15.10
CA ALA A 160 -17.66 3.33 -16.02
C ALA A 160 -16.34 3.56 -15.25
N PRO A 161 -15.21 2.93 -15.65
CA PRO A 161 -13.95 3.11 -14.97
C PRO A 161 -13.46 4.56 -15.08
N LEU A 162 -12.77 5.02 -14.03
CA LEU A 162 -12.08 6.30 -14.08
C LEU A 162 -10.82 6.19 -14.93
N GLY A 163 -10.44 7.30 -15.58
CA GLY A 163 -9.15 7.37 -16.25
C GLY A 163 -8.01 7.25 -15.23
N PRO A 164 -7.04 6.33 -15.42
CA PRO A 164 -5.85 6.25 -14.57
C PRO A 164 -5.06 7.57 -14.67
N PRO A 165 -4.77 8.25 -13.55
CA PRO A 165 -4.00 9.50 -13.53
C PRO A 165 -2.72 9.49 -14.36
N ASN A 166 -2.01 8.36 -14.43
CA ASN A 166 -0.76 8.22 -15.16
C ASN A 166 -0.91 7.55 -16.54
N GLY A 167 -2.13 7.15 -16.93
CA GLY A 167 -2.41 6.44 -18.19
C GLY A 167 -2.19 4.92 -18.16
N ASP A 168 -1.60 4.37 -17.10
CA ASP A 168 -1.29 2.96 -16.87
C ASP A 168 -2.15 2.40 -15.72
N VAL A 169 -3.23 1.71 -16.10
CA VAL A 169 -4.17 1.03 -15.19
C VAL A 169 -3.45 0.10 -14.21
N GLY A 170 -2.38 -0.56 -14.65
CA GLY A 170 -1.58 -1.46 -13.83
C GLY A 170 -0.86 -0.72 -12.72
N VAL A 171 -0.10 0.32 -13.08
CA VAL A 171 0.66 1.09 -12.10
C VAL A 171 -0.25 1.86 -11.16
N ASP A 172 -1.31 2.50 -11.66
CA ASP A 172 -2.23 3.24 -10.79
C ASP A 172 -3.02 2.31 -9.86
N GLY A 173 -3.38 1.11 -10.31
CA GLY A 173 -3.89 0.05 -9.43
C GLY A 173 -2.86 -0.36 -8.37
N MET A 174 -1.58 -0.51 -8.75
CA MET A 174 -0.51 -0.81 -7.79
C MET A 174 -0.36 0.30 -6.75
N ILE A 175 -0.43 1.58 -7.14
CA ILE A 175 -0.35 2.73 -6.22
C ILE A 175 -1.44 2.66 -5.14
N ILE A 176 -2.69 2.35 -5.51
CA ILE A 176 -3.79 2.21 -4.54
C ILE A 176 -3.46 1.13 -3.50
N ASN A 177 -3.00 -0.02 -3.97
CA ASN A 177 -2.65 -1.14 -3.10
C ASN A 177 -1.42 -0.84 -2.23
N ILE A 178 -0.39 -0.22 -2.79
CA ILE A 178 0.80 0.23 -2.05
C ILE A 178 0.36 1.22 -0.96
N ALA A 179 -0.47 2.20 -1.27
CA ALA A 179 -0.94 3.19 -0.30
C ALA A 179 -1.62 2.53 0.91
N GLY A 180 -2.55 1.62 0.66
CA GLY A 180 -3.28 0.93 1.72
C GLY A 180 -2.40 0.00 2.55
N LEU A 181 -1.60 -0.83 1.88
CA LEU A 181 -0.72 -1.79 2.55
C LEU A 181 0.39 -1.08 3.33
N PHE A 182 0.94 0.00 2.80
CA PHE A 182 1.97 0.78 3.47
C PHE A 182 1.41 1.50 4.71
N ALA A 183 0.18 2.01 4.65
CA ALA A 183 -0.52 2.53 5.83
C ALA A 183 -0.73 1.45 6.91
N GLY A 184 -1.17 0.25 6.52
CA GLY A 184 -1.26 -0.91 7.44
C GLY A 184 0.10 -1.28 8.03
N THR A 185 1.14 -1.30 7.21
CA THR A 185 2.51 -1.64 7.64
C THR A 185 3.08 -0.62 8.62
N VAL A 186 2.86 0.68 8.42
CA VAL A 186 3.37 1.72 9.32
C VAL A 186 2.65 1.68 10.67
N THR A 187 1.34 1.40 10.65
CA THR A 187 0.49 1.45 11.85
C THR A 187 0.35 0.12 12.58
N ASN A 188 0.65 -1.01 11.92
CA ASN A 188 0.57 -2.36 12.46
C ASN A 188 1.64 -3.32 11.89
N PRO A 189 2.93 -2.97 11.88
CA PRO A 189 3.98 -3.76 11.22
C PRO A 189 4.10 -5.22 11.71
N PHE A 190 3.82 -5.44 13.00
CA PHE A 190 4.02 -6.73 13.68
C PHE A 190 2.72 -7.29 14.30
N GLY A 191 1.55 -6.84 13.84
CA GLY A 191 0.25 -7.39 14.28
C GLY A 191 -0.18 -6.99 15.70
N LYS A 192 0.46 -6.00 16.33
CA LYS A 192 0.12 -5.49 17.68
C LYS A 192 -0.07 -3.97 17.74
N GLY A 193 -0.08 -3.29 16.60
CA GLY A 193 -0.28 -1.86 16.47
C GLY A 193 -1.76 -1.48 16.45
N TYR A 194 -2.21 -0.90 15.34
CA TYR A 194 -3.60 -0.48 15.13
C TYR A 194 -4.43 -1.54 14.38
N PHE A 195 -5.49 -2.05 15.01
CA PHE A 195 -6.49 -2.89 14.34
C PHE A 195 -7.83 -2.95 15.10
N VAL A 196 -8.87 -3.43 14.41
CA VAL A 196 -10.19 -3.79 14.94
C VAL A 196 -10.51 -5.24 14.55
N GLY A 197 -11.22 -5.98 15.39
CA GLY A 197 -11.48 -7.40 15.19
C GLY A 197 -10.43 -8.29 15.86
N SER A 198 -10.37 -9.57 15.45
CA SER A 198 -9.40 -10.52 16.00
C SER A 198 -8.02 -10.34 15.34
N VAL A 199 -6.97 -10.83 16.00
CA VAL A 199 -5.58 -10.75 15.49
C VAL A 199 -5.41 -11.57 14.20
N GLU A 200 -6.24 -12.60 14.02
CA GLU A 200 -6.23 -13.51 12.88
C GLU A 200 -6.92 -12.92 11.65
N ALA A 201 -7.82 -11.94 11.83
CA ALA A 201 -8.52 -11.24 10.76
C ALA A 201 -8.70 -9.74 11.08
N PRO A 202 -7.60 -8.97 11.21
CA PRO A 202 -7.66 -7.58 11.63
C PRO A 202 -8.16 -6.67 10.49
N LEU A 203 -9.06 -5.76 10.83
CA LEU A 203 -9.33 -4.55 10.04
C LEU A 203 -8.35 -3.46 10.48
N GLU A 204 -7.55 -2.96 9.55
CA GLU A 204 -6.42 -2.06 9.81
C GLU A 204 -6.66 -0.67 9.20
N ALA A 205 -5.69 0.25 9.39
CA ALA A 205 -5.76 1.66 8.99
C ALA A 205 -6.35 1.93 7.60
N ALA A 206 -6.06 1.07 6.62
CA ALA A 206 -6.52 1.22 5.25
C ALA A 206 -7.80 0.44 4.90
N SER A 207 -8.22 -0.53 5.72
CA SER A 207 -9.37 -1.41 5.43
C SER A 207 -10.57 -1.18 6.36
N ALA A 208 -10.38 -0.47 7.47
CA ALA A 208 -11.44 -0.26 8.46
C ALA A 208 -12.54 0.75 8.04
N CYS A 209 -12.56 1.24 6.79
CA CYS A 209 -13.33 2.44 6.42
C CYS A 209 -14.23 2.28 5.18
N PRO A 210 -15.30 1.46 5.19
CA PRO A 210 -16.53 1.85 4.53
C PRO A 210 -17.18 3.02 5.30
N GLY A 211 -17.43 4.16 4.64
CA GLY A 211 -18.22 5.26 5.18
C GLY A 211 -17.52 6.33 6.04
N GLU A 212 -16.18 6.32 6.18
CA GLU A 212 -15.44 7.40 6.89
C GLU A 212 -14.93 8.52 5.98
N TYR A 213 -14.87 8.32 4.66
CA TYR A 213 -14.30 9.32 3.74
C TYR A 213 -15.30 10.43 3.40
N ASP A 214 -16.54 10.05 3.11
CA ASP A 214 -17.72 10.92 3.07
C ASP A 214 -19.00 10.05 3.15
N LYS A 215 -20.19 10.67 3.19
CA LYS A 215 -21.45 9.92 3.26
C LYS A 215 -21.56 8.97 2.06
N GLY A 216 -21.77 7.68 2.34
CA GLY A 216 -21.90 6.66 1.30
C GLY A 216 -20.57 6.17 0.69
N ALA A 217 -19.41 6.59 1.22
CA ALA A 217 -18.11 6.14 0.72
C ALA A 217 -17.92 4.62 0.82
N TYR A 218 -17.40 4.02 -0.25
CA TYR A 218 -17.02 2.61 -0.33
C TYR A 218 -15.76 2.47 -1.21
N PRO A 219 -15.10 1.30 -1.29
CA PRO A 219 -13.92 1.14 -2.15
C PRO A 219 -14.19 1.65 -3.58
N GLY A 220 -13.43 2.66 -4.02
CA GLY A 220 -13.53 3.36 -5.32
C GLY A 220 -14.66 4.38 -5.50
N TYR A 221 -15.38 4.70 -4.42
CA TYR A 221 -16.28 5.84 -4.36
C TYR A 221 -15.99 6.65 -3.09
N ALA A 222 -15.53 7.89 -3.26
CA ALA A 222 -15.09 8.72 -2.14
C ALA A 222 -16.23 9.13 -1.19
N GLY A 223 -17.50 8.93 -1.59
CA GLY A 223 -18.69 9.44 -0.90
C GLY A 223 -19.22 10.74 -1.53
N GLU A 224 -20.40 11.19 -1.09
CA GLU A 224 -21.08 12.44 -1.49
C GLU A 224 -20.67 13.65 -0.65
#